data_AF-A0A937ELN2-F1
#
_entry.id   AF-A0A937ELN2-F1
#
_cell.length_a   1.000
_cell.length_b   1.000
_cell.length_c   1.000
_cell.angle_alpha   90.00
_cell.angle_beta   90.00
_cell.angle_gamma   90.00
#
_symmetry.space_group_name_H-M   'P 1'
#
loop_
_entity.id
_entity.type
_entity.pdbx_description
1 polymer ?
#
loop_
_entity_poly.entity_id
_entity_poly.type
_entity_poly.pdbx_seq_one_letter_code
_entity_poly.pdbx_strand_id
1 'polypeptide(L)'
;MPHLTSTTPSTTGTGTGTGVRTALGVPGYAHPLVAPAQWAELARPGTPLDWVALNVAAGPGTRPDPHCLAAVARLHDAGVRVLGHLDLTYGGRPFGDLLSDAHRHLDWYRVDGFLLDRCPTDRTALPEVRRAVTTLRAIHDSAHIVLGHGSHPHPGYAENADQLVTFSGPWSDYRWSQVAEWTADYPPERFCHVVHGVPRGHLDEALRIARWQGAATIYFTDRTDGGGRADPWETMPGYWDEIVSRVGTGVSE
;
A
#
# COMPACT_ATOMS: atom_id res chain seq x y z
N MET A 1 -29.25 58.32 29.47
CA MET A 1 -27.97 57.67 29.16
C MET A 1 -27.94 56.28 29.80
N PRO A 2 -28.42 55.24 29.11
CA PRO A 2 -28.27 53.84 29.50
C PRO A 2 -27.11 53.20 28.72
N HIS A 3 -26.22 52.48 29.41
CA HIS A 3 -25.22 51.65 28.74
C HIS A 3 -25.79 50.24 28.55
N LEU A 4 -26.33 50.01 27.35
CA LEU A 4 -26.61 48.70 26.78
C LEU A 4 -25.26 48.03 26.45
N THR A 5 -24.98 46.87 27.04
CA THR A 5 -23.86 46.03 26.62
C THR A 5 -24.40 45.02 25.61
N SER A 6 -24.14 45.29 24.33
CA SER A 6 -24.45 44.39 23.23
C SER A 6 -23.53 43.17 23.25
N THR A 7 -24.12 41.98 23.22
CA THR A 7 -23.46 40.72 22.91
C THR A 7 -22.88 40.77 21.49
N THR A 8 -21.57 40.67 21.36
CA THR A 8 -20.90 40.41 20.08
C THR A 8 -20.92 38.91 19.77
N PRO A 9 -21.47 38.48 18.63
CA PRO A 9 -21.21 37.17 18.08
C PRO A 9 -19.87 37.18 17.36
N SER A 10 -18.94 36.31 17.77
CA SER A 10 -17.71 36.08 17.01
C SER A 10 -17.99 35.15 15.83
N THR A 11 -17.96 35.75 14.65
CA THR A 11 -18.09 35.15 13.32
C THR A 11 -16.86 34.29 12.96
N THR A 12 -17.12 33.00 12.74
CA THR A 12 -16.50 32.03 11.80
C THR A 12 -15.06 32.21 11.29
N GLY A 13 -14.27 31.15 11.49
CA GLY A 13 -13.37 30.56 10.47
C GLY A 13 -13.62 29.04 10.43
N THR A 14 -14.44 28.57 9.48
CA THR A 14 -14.06 27.83 8.25
C THR A 14 -13.60 26.37 8.46
N GLY A 15 -14.48 25.44 8.09
CA GLY A 15 -14.09 24.26 7.31
C GLY A 15 -13.93 22.93 8.06
N THR A 16 -15.04 22.22 8.20
CA THR A 16 -15.15 20.76 8.36
C THR A 16 -14.43 20.01 7.22
N GLY A 17 -13.68 18.97 7.59
CA GLY A 17 -13.05 18.06 6.63
C GLY A 17 -12.11 17.06 7.29
N THR A 18 -12.53 16.36 8.35
CA THR A 18 -11.79 15.20 8.91
C THR A 18 -12.01 13.95 8.04
N GLY A 19 -11.87 14.10 6.72
CA GLY A 19 -11.92 13.00 5.79
C GLY A 19 -10.60 12.23 5.85
N VAL A 20 -10.67 10.93 6.12
CA VAL A 20 -9.53 10.02 5.96
C VAL A 20 -9.04 10.16 4.52
N ARG A 21 -7.79 10.59 4.33
CA ARG A 21 -7.22 10.76 3.00
C ARG A 21 -6.83 9.39 2.47
N THR A 22 -7.49 8.95 1.40
CA THR A 22 -7.08 7.74 0.69
C THR A 22 -5.73 7.97 -0.01
N ALA A 23 -4.89 6.95 -0.05
CA ALA A 23 -3.61 6.93 -0.75
C ALA A 23 -3.47 5.65 -1.61
N LEU A 24 -2.48 5.64 -2.50
CA LEU A 24 -2.18 4.53 -3.39
C LEU A 24 -0.96 3.74 -2.92
N GLY A 25 -1.13 2.42 -2.78
CA GLY A 25 -0.05 1.48 -2.47
C GLY A 25 0.12 0.48 -3.61
N VAL A 26 1.15 0.64 -4.45
CA VAL A 26 1.30 -0.17 -5.66
C VAL A 26 2.05 -1.47 -5.35
N PRO A 27 1.40 -2.64 -5.37
CA PRO A 27 1.96 -3.92 -4.91
C PRO A 27 3.07 -4.48 -5.82
N GLY A 28 3.18 -3.95 -7.04
CA GLY A 28 4.21 -4.30 -8.00
C GLY A 28 3.80 -3.90 -9.42
N TYR A 29 4.80 -3.76 -10.30
CA TYR A 29 4.64 -3.65 -11.74
C TYR A 29 5.63 -4.56 -12.46
N ALA A 30 5.36 -4.80 -13.75
CA ALA A 30 6.34 -5.39 -14.64
C ALA A 30 7.65 -4.59 -14.59
N HIS A 31 8.76 -5.31 -14.83
CA HIS A 31 10.10 -4.77 -14.75
C HIS A 31 10.23 -3.42 -15.50
N PRO A 32 10.95 -2.41 -14.97
CA PRO A 32 11.07 -1.09 -15.61
C PRO A 32 11.60 -1.10 -17.05
N LEU A 33 12.37 -2.12 -17.44
CA LEU A 33 12.77 -2.34 -18.84
C LEU A 33 11.57 -2.63 -19.76
N VAL A 34 10.58 -3.36 -19.26
CA VAL A 34 9.37 -3.78 -20.00
C VAL A 34 8.29 -2.70 -19.95
N ALA A 35 8.16 -2.01 -18.83
CA ALA A 35 7.10 -1.03 -18.58
C ALA A 35 7.61 0.40 -18.27
N PRO A 36 8.55 0.98 -19.04
CA PRO A 36 9.20 2.24 -18.66
C PRO A 36 8.23 3.43 -18.53
N ALA A 37 7.18 3.46 -19.36
CA ALA A 37 6.16 4.50 -19.30
C ALA A 37 5.34 4.44 -18.00
N GLN A 38 5.03 3.24 -17.50
CA GLN A 38 4.21 3.06 -16.31
C GLN A 38 4.98 3.51 -15.04
N TRP A 39 6.26 3.19 -14.97
CA TRP A 39 7.15 3.69 -13.91
C TRP A 39 7.32 5.21 -13.95
N ALA A 40 7.32 5.82 -15.14
CA ALA A 40 7.33 7.27 -15.28
C ALA A 40 6.02 7.92 -14.79
N GLU A 41 4.87 7.30 -15.06
CA GLU A 41 3.56 7.75 -14.57
C GLU A 41 3.45 7.68 -13.05
N LEU A 42 4.06 6.68 -12.39
CA LEU A 42 4.13 6.64 -10.93
C LEU A 42 4.91 7.82 -10.34
N ALA A 43 5.98 8.26 -11.01
CA ALA A 43 6.77 9.40 -10.59
C ALA A 43 6.15 10.76 -10.98
N ARG A 44 4.92 10.78 -11.54
CA ARG A 44 4.26 12.01 -11.95
C ARG A 44 3.91 12.87 -10.72
N PRO A 45 4.24 14.17 -10.69
CA PRO A 45 3.88 15.06 -9.59
C PRO A 45 2.39 15.06 -9.29
N GLY A 46 2.04 15.08 -7.99
CA GLY A 46 0.65 15.11 -7.53
C GLY A 46 -0.05 13.75 -7.50
N THR A 47 0.63 12.67 -7.89
CA THR A 47 0.10 11.31 -7.71
C THR A 47 0.09 10.96 -6.21
N PRO A 48 -1.06 10.58 -5.61
CA PRO A 48 -1.20 10.37 -4.17
C PRO A 48 -0.67 8.98 -3.75
N LEU A 49 0.59 8.67 -4.10
CA LEU A 49 1.25 7.41 -3.72
C LEU A 49 1.76 7.50 -2.28
N ASP A 50 1.44 6.48 -1.48
CA ASP A 50 2.09 6.26 -0.19
C ASP A 50 3.34 5.38 -0.36
N TRP A 51 3.25 4.35 -1.22
CA TRP A 51 4.39 3.49 -1.53
C TRP A 51 4.24 2.74 -2.86
N VAL A 52 5.38 2.30 -3.40
CA VAL A 52 5.50 1.40 -4.56
C VAL A 52 6.44 0.26 -4.22
N ALA A 53 6.00 -0.99 -4.43
CA ALA A 53 6.86 -2.15 -4.23
C ALA A 53 7.75 -2.43 -5.45
N LEU A 54 9.04 -2.63 -5.21
CA LEU A 54 10.02 -3.05 -6.19
C LEU A 54 10.24 -4.57 -6.08
N ASN A 55 9.86 -5.27 -7.15
CA ASN A 55 10.10 -6.70 -7.31
C ASN A 55 10.83 -6.92 -8.66
N VAL A 56 12.13 -7.19 -8.61
CA VAL A 56 12.97 -7.33 -9.82
C VAL A 56 12.81 -8.71 -10.43
N ALA A 57 12.88 -9.75 -9.58
CA ALA A 57 12.77 -11.15 -9.98
C ALA A 57 12.39 -12.03 -8.77
N ALA A 58 11.18 -11.85 -8.23
CA ALA A 58 10.74 -12.41 -6.95
C ALA A 58 11.68 -12.03 -5.78
N GLY A 59 12.07 -10.75 -5.73
CA GLY A 59 13.06 -10.19 -4.81
C GLY A 59 13.97 -9.15 -5.49
N PRO A 60 15.19 -8.91 -4.97
CA PRO A 60 16.11 -7.89 -5.48
C PRO A 60 16.84 -8.27 -6.77
N GLY A 61 16.73 -9.53 -7.21
CA GLY A 61 17.50 -10.10 -8.32
C GLY A 61 18.88 -10.64 -7.91
N THR A 62 19.67 -11.04 -8.91
CA THR A 62 21.00 -11.64 -8.68
C THR A 62 22.16 -10.63 -8.74
N ARG A 63 21.91 -9.44 -9.28
CA ARG A 63 22.84 -8.30 -9.36
C ARG A 63 22.04 -6.99 -9.44
N PRO A 64 22.66 -5.83 -9.14
CA PRO A 64 22.00 -4.53 -9.33
C PRO A 64 21.51 -4.36 -10.78
N ASP A 65 20.24 -3.99 -10.95
CA ASP A 65 19.64 -3.69 -12.26
C ASP A 65 19.61 -2.16 -12.53
N PRO A 66 20.25 -1.67 -13.63
CA PRO A 66 20.30 -0.25 -13.95
C PRO A 66 18.94 0.38 -14.28
N HIS A 67 17.99 -0.38 -14.81
CA HIS A 67 16.64 0.11 -15.09
C HIS A 67 15.84 0.29 -13.80
N CYS A 68 15.97 -0.65 -12.85
CA CYS A 68 15.40 -0.49 -11.51
C CYS A 68 16.03 0.69 -10.76
N LEU A 69 17.35 0.84 -10.80
CA LEU A 69 18.05 2.00 -10.20
C LEU A 69 17.50 3.33 -10.74
N ALA A 70 17.35 3.45 -12.06
CA ALA A 70 16.82 4.66 -12.67
C ALA A 70 15.35 4.93 -12.30
N ALA A 71 14.52 3.88 -12.21
CA ALA A 71 13.13 4.01 -11.81
C ALA A 71 12.98 4.44 -10.35
N VAL A 72 13.75 3.81 -9.44
CA VAL A 72 13.76 4.14 -8.02
C VAL A 72 14.24 5.58 -7.77
N ALA A 73 15.30 6.01 -8.46
CA ALA A 73 15.76 7.39 -8.35
C ALA A 73 14.66 8.41 -8.71
N ARG A 74 13.89 8.16 -9.78
CA ARG A 74 12.77 9.03 -10.17
C ARG A 74 11.64 9.05 -9.15
N LEU A 75 11.34 7.91 -8.53
CA LEU A 75 10.33 7.82 -7.47
C LEU A 75 10.77 8.62 -6.24
N HIS A 76 12.04 8.50 -5.83
CA HIS A 76 12.59 9.29 -4.74
C HIS A 76 12.59 10.79 -5.06
N ASP A 77 12.94 11.20 -6.29
CA ASP A 77 12.87 12.61 -6.73
C ASP A 77 11.42 13.14 -6.67
N ALA A 78 10.42 12.27 -6.86
CA ALA A 78 9.00 12.59 -6.71
C ALA A 78 8.49 12.50 -5.25
N GLY A 79 9.36 12.15 -4.30
CA GLY A 79 9.00 11.98 -2.88
C GLY A 79 8.19 10.72 -2.59
N VAL A 80 8.20 9.72 -3.48
CA VAL A 80 7.46 8.46 -3.35
C VAL A 80 8.34 7.43 -2.66
N ARG A 81 7.77 6.75 -1.66
CA ARG A 81 8.41 5.66 -0.93
C ARG A 81 8.53 4.40 -1.80
N VAL A 82 9.71 3.80 -1.83
CA VAL A 82 9.93 2.50 -2.50
C VAL A 82 10.13 1.40 -1.46
N LEU A 83 9.37 0.30 -1.59
CA LEU A 83 9.49 -0.87 -0.71
C LEU A 83 10.13 -2.04 -1.44
N GLY A 84 11.14 -2.67 -0.86
CA GLY A 84 11.67 -3.93 -1.38
C GLY A 84 10.66 -5.07 -1.18
N HIS A 85 10.32 -5.80 -2.24
CA HIS A 85 9.50 -7.01 -2.12
C HIS A 85 10.29 -8.13 -1.45
N LEU A 86 9.73 -8.67 -0.37
CA LEU A 86 10.23 -9.82 0.37
C LEU A 86 9.12 -10.85 0.51
N ASP A 87 9.27 -11.97 -0.17
CA ASP A 87 8.33 -13.07 -0.05
C ASP A 87 8.54 -13.85 1.26
N LEU A 88 7.53 -14.04 2.11
CA LEU A 88 7.64 -14.86 3.33
C LEU A 88 7.31 -16.34 3.13
N THR A 89 6.75 -16.72 1.98
CA THR A 89 6.27 -18.07 1.69
C THR A 89 5.36 -18.60 2.80
N TYR A 90 4.44 -17.77 3.31
CA TYR A 90 3.54 -18.08 4.42
C TYR A 90 4.27 -18.55 5.70
N GLY A 91 5.46 -17.99 5.96
CA GLY A 91 6.31 -18.35 7.10
C GLY A 91 7.30 -19.50 6.81
N GLY A 92 7.26 -20.09 5.62
CA GLY A 92 8.17 -21.17 5.22
C GLY A 92 9.55 -20.68 4.75
N ARG A 93 9.76 -19.37 4.56
CA ARG A 93 11.03 -18.86 4.06
C ARG A 93 12.12 -18.87 5.14
N PRO A 94 13.34 -19.34 4.84
CA PRO A 94 14.47 -19.23 5.76
C PRO A 94 14.82 -17.78 6.11
N PHE A 95 15.02 -17.53 7.40
CA PHE A 95 15.30 -16.18 7.92
C PHE A 95 16.56 -15.53 7.32
N GLY A 96 17.63 -16.30 7.12
CA GLY A 96 18.88 -15.80 6.54
C GLY A 96 18.71 -15.36 5.08
N ASP A 97 17.88 -16.06 4.30
CA ASP A 97 17.60 -15.72 2.91
C ASP A 97 16.76 -14.44 2.83
N LEU A 98 15.80 -14.27 3.74
CA LEU A 98 15.00 -13.05 3.86
C LEU A 98 15.89 -11.83 4.14
N LEU A 99 16.82 -11.92 5.10
CA LEU A 99 17.72 -10.82 5.42
C LEU A 99 18.75 -10.55 4.31
N SER A 100 19.22 -11.60 3.63
CA SER A 100 20.12 -11.43 2.49
C SER A 100 19.43 -10.64 1.36
N ASP A 101 18.15 -10.88 1.11
CA ASP A 101 17.38 -10.09 0.15
C ASP A 101 17.13 -8.66 0.64
N ALA A 102 16.84 -8.49 1.92
CA ALA A 102 16.65 -7.17 2.52
C ALA A 102 17.91 -6.30 2.36
N HIS A 103 19.09 -6.83 2.68
CA HIS A 103 20.36 -6.14 2.48
C HIS A 103 20.59 -5.78 1.01
N ARG A 104 20.33 -6.70 0.08
CA ARG A 104 20.46 -6.42 -1.35
C ARG A 104 19.54 -5.29 -1.82
N HIS A 105 18.28 -5.27 -1.35
CA HIS A 105 17.37 -4.17 -1.66
C HIS A 105 17.89 -2.82 -1.14
N LEU A 106 18.40 -2.79 0.10
CA LEU A 106 18.97 -1.58 0.71
C LEU A 106 20.24 -1.12 -0.02
N ASP A 107 21.19 -2.03 -0.23
CA ASP A 107 22.50 -1.73 -0.80
C ASP A 107 22.41 -1.32 -2.28
N TRP A 108 21.54 -1.99 -3.04
CA TRP A 108 21.44 -1.76 -4.48
C TRP A 108 20.45 -0.65 -4.77
N TYR A 109 19.23 -0.76 -4.27
CA TYR A 109 18.12 0.11 -4.70
C TYR A 109 17.80 1.20 -3.69
N ARG A 110 18.39 1.18 -2.48
CA ARG A 110 18.13 2.17 -1.43
C ARG A 110 16.65 2.30 -1.09
N VAL A 111 15.96 1.16 -1.02
CA VAL A 111 14.54 1.12 -0.64
C VAL A 111 14.32 1.72 0.75
N ASP A 112 13.16 2.32 0.97
CA ASP A 112 12.78 2.97 2.24
C ASP A 112 12.14 2.00 3.25
N GLY A 113 11.94 0.75 2.86
CA GLY A 113 11.20 -0.23 3.63
C GLY A 113 10.92 -1.50 2.84
N PHE A 114 9.97 -2.31 3.34
CA PHE A 114 9.71 -3.63 2.78
C PHE A 114 8.22 -3.96 2.74
N LEU A 115 7.81 -4.61 1.64
CA LEU A 115 6.55 -5.34 1.56
C LEU A 115 6.87 -6.82 1.81
N LEU A 116 6.39 -7.34 2.93
CA LEU A 116 6.52 -8.76 3.30
C LEU A 116 5.32 -9.51 2.76
N ASP A 117 5.43 -9.96 1.51
CA ASP A 117 4.34 -10.61 0.77
C ASP A 117 4.13 -12.06 1.20
N ARG A 118 2.95 -12.61 0.93
CA ARG A 118 2.51 -13.93 1.39
C ARG A 118 2.76 -14.13 2.88
N CYS A 119 2.44 -13.11 3.68
CA CYS A 119 2.62 -13.12 5.12
C CYS A 119 1.55 -14.03 5.77
N PRO A 120 1.93 -14.95 6.69
CA PRO A 120 0.96 -15.81 7.36
C PRO A 120 -0.05 -15.00 8.17
N THR A 121 -1.28 -15.50 8.28
CA THR A 121 -2.39 -14.81 8.97
C THR A 121 -2.65 -15.35 10.38
N ASP A 122 -2.19 -16.57 10.67
CA ASP A 122 -2.47 -17.24 11.92
C ASP A 122 -1.62 -16.71 13.07
N ARG A 123 -2.10 -16.93 14.30
CA ARG A 123 -1.43 -16.48 15.52
C ARG A 123 -0.08 -17.18 15.78
N THR A 124 0.11 -18.40 15.28
CA THR A 124 1.27 -19.23 15.62
C THR A 124 2.55 -18.73 14.95
N ALA A 125 2.44 -18.16 13.74
CA ALA A 125 3.56 -17.56 13.02
C ALA A 125 3.94 -16.13 13.51
N LEU A 126 3.09 -15.50 14.33
CA LEU A 126 3.25 -14.10 14.74
C LEU A 126 4.59 -13.79 15.43
N PRO A 127 5.14 -14.64 16.33
CA PRO A 127 6.45 -14.38 16.92
C PRO A 127 7.59 -14.31 15.90
N GLU A 128 7.59 -15.17 14.88
CA GLU A 128 8.63 -15.17 13.84
C GLU A 128 8.48 -13.97 12.90
N VAL A 129 7.26 -13.60 12.51
CA VAL A 129 7.02 -12.38 11.72
C VAL A 129 7.45 -11.14 12.52
N ARG A 130 7.10 -11.05 13.81
CA ARG A 130 7.56 -9.96 14.69
C ARG A 130 9.08 -9.88 14.75
N ARG A 131 9.77 -11.02 14.85
CA ARG A 131 11.23 -11.10 14.85
C ARG A 131 11.81 -10.60 13.52
N ALA A 132 11.22 -10.97 12.39
CA ALA A 132 11.61 -10.46 11.07
C ALA A 132 11.45 -8.95 10.99
N VAL A 133 10.28 -8.40 11.33
CA VAL A 133 10.05 -6.95 11.30
C VAL A 133 11.00 -6.20 12.23
N THR A 134 11.24 -6.70 13.45
CA THR A 134 12.19 -6.09 14.39
C THR A 134 13.60 -6.06 13.82
N THR A 135 14.01 -7.13 13.13
CA THR A 135 15.35 -7.20 12.54
C THR A 135 15.49 -6.28 11.33
N LEU A 136 14.46 -6.19 10.49
CA LEU A 136 14.42 -5.25 9.35
C LEU A 136 14.52 -3.80 9.82
N ARG A 137 13.83 -3.45 10.92
CA ARG A 137 13.94 -2.12 11.54
C ARG A 137 15.30 -1.89 12.20
N ALA A 138 15.98 -2.93 12.68
CA ALA A 138 17.34 -2.79 13.23
C ALA A 138 18.42 -2.56 12.16
N ILE A 139 18.21 -3.02 10.93
CA ILE A 139 19.13 -2.75 9.80
C ILE A 139 18.77 -1.47 9.04
N HIS A 140 17.55 -0.96 9.21
CA HIS A 140 17.08 0.29 8.64
C HIS A 140 16.04 0.95 9.56
N ASP A 141 16.51 1.87 10.42
CA ASP A 141 15.76 2.43 11.55
C ASP A 141 14.39 3.02 11.18
N SER A 142 14.25 3.60 9.99
CA SER A 142 13.01 4.21 9.50
C SER A 142 12.27 3.33 8.48
N ALA A 143 12.51 2.02 8.47
CA ALA A 143 11.89 1.11 7.50
C ALA A 143 10.36 1.13 7.64
N HIS A 144 9.68 1.52 6.56
CA HIS A 144 8.24 1.34 6.45
C HIS A 144 7.91 -0.12 6.11
N ILE A 145 7.10 -0.76 6.92
CA ILE A 145 6.81 -2.18 6.82
C ILE A 145 5.34 -2.40 6.46
N VAL A 146 5.12 -3.07 5.33
CA VAL A 146 3.80 -3.52 4.89
C VAL A 146 3.75 -5.04 4.97
N LEU A 147 2.77 -5.59 5.69
CA LEU A 147 2.53 -7.04 5.73
C LEU A 147 1.48 -7.43 4.69
N GLY A 148 1.92 -8.13 3.63
CA GLY A 148 1.09 -8.65 2.55
C GLY A 148 0.34 -9.91 2.95
N HIS A 149 -0.69 -9.80 3.80
CA HIS A 149 -1.50 -10.94 4.22
C HIS A 149 -2.52 -11.37 3.16
N GLY A 150 -3.13 -10.41 2.47
CA GLY A 150 -4.18 -10.62 1.48
C GLY A 150 -5.56 -10.95 2.06
N SER A 151 -5.66 -11.16 3.38
CA SER A 151 -6.90 -11.36 4.14
C SER A 151 -6.70 -10.87 5.57
N HIS A 152 -7.77 -10.75 6.36
CA HIS A 152 -7.66 -10.31 7.76
C HIS A 152 -6.84 -11.32 8.60
N PRO A 153 -5.68 -10.91 9.15
CA PRO A 153 -4.88 -11.78 10.02
C PRO A 153 -5.40 -11.75 11.46
N HIS A 154 -4.73 -12.53 12.33
CA HIS A 154 -4.89 -12.38 13.77
C HIS A 154 -4.61 -10.92 14.20
N PRO A 155 -5.43 -10.29 15.08
CA PRO A 155 -5.33 -8.85 15.38
C PRO A 155 -3.96 -8.40 15.87
N GLY A 156 -3.24 -9.28 16.58
CA GLY A 156 -1.91 -8.99 17.09
C GLY A 156 -0.86 -8.64 16.03
N TYR A 157 -1.11 -8.85 14.72
CA TYR A 157 -0.22 -8.40 13.65
C TYR A 157 -0.23 -6.87 13.49
N ALA A 158 -1.34 -6.20 13.79
CA ALA A 158 -1.55 -4.77 13.57
C ALA A 158 -0.55 -3.87 14.31
N GLU A 159 0.01 -4.34 15.42
CA GLU A 159 1.00 -3.61 16.23
C GLU A 159 2.45 -3.73 15.71
N ASN A 160 2.74 -4.67 14.80
CA ASN A 160 4.12 -4.95 14.40
C ASN A 160 4.55 -4.19 13.15
N ALA A 161 3.61 -3.71 12.35
CA ALA A 161 3.88 -3.10 11.04
C ALA A 161 3.19 -1.74 10.89
N ASP A 162 3.55 -1.02 9.84
CA ASP A 162 2.98 0.28 9.52
C ASP A 162 1.66 0.11 8.77
N GLN A 163 1.59 -0.88 7.87
CA GLN A 163 0.37 -1.25 7.14
C GLN A 163 0.21 -2.77 6.99
N LEU A 164 -1.04 -3.21 6.89
CA LEU A 164 -1.46 -4.58 6.62
C LEU A 164 -2.30 -4.59 5.35
N VAL A 165 -1.93 -5.42 4.37
CA VAL A 165 -2.80 -5.73 3.23
C VAL A 165 -3.86 -6.71 3.69
N THR A 166 -5.03 -6.21 4.08
CA THR A 166 -6.14 -7.00 4.65
C THR A 166 -7.10 -7.56 3.60
N PHE A 167 -6.94 -7.15 2.34
CA PHE A 167 -7.62 -7.75 1.19
C PHE A 167 -6.69 -7.74 -0.03
N SER A 168 -6.53 -8.90 -0.67
CA SER A 168 -5.89 -9.05 -1.98
C SER A 168 -6.68 -10.07 -2.79
N GLY A 169 -7.30 -9.67 -3.90
CA GLY A 169 -8.09 -10.58 -4.71
C GLY A 169 -9.02 -9.94 -5.74
N PRO A 170 -9.93 -10.74 -6.33
CA PRO A 170 -10.80 -10.28 -7.40
C PRO A 170 -11.95 -9.41 -6.88
N TRP A 171 -12.42 -8.50 -7.74
CA TRP A 171 -13.63 -7.70 -7.54
C TRP A 171 -14.86 -8.53 -7.18
N SER A 172 -15.00 -9.73 -7.75
CA SER A 172 -16.11 -10.65 -7.48
C SER A 172 -16.26 -10.98 -6.01
N ASP A 173 -15.14 -11.07 -5.30
CA ASP A 173 -15.07 -11.44 -3.89
C ASP A 173 -15.06 -10.17 -3.04
N TYR A 174 -14.35 -9.13 -3.50
CA TYR A 174 -14.26 -7.85 -2.80
C TYR A 174 -15.62 -7.19 -2.60
N ARG A 175 -16.49 -7.21 -3.62
CA ARG A 175 -17.82 -6.56 -3.54
C ARG A 175 -18.74 -7.16 -2.46
N TRP A 176 -18.44 -8.37 -2.00
CA TRP A 176 -19.19 -9.06 -0.95
C TRP A 176 -18.38 -9.25 0.34
N SER A 177 -17.16 -8.72 0.39
CA SER A 177 -16.28 -8.84 1.55
C SER A 177 -16.85 -8.13 2.77
N GLN A 178 -16.44 -8.60 3.94
CA GLN A 178 -16.84 -8.07 5.24
C GLN A 178 -15.62 -7.55 5.98
N VAL A 179 -15.79 -6.50 6.76
CA VAL A 179 -14.76 -5.99 7.68
C VAL A 179 -14.64 -6.91 8.89
N ALA A 180 -13.43 -7.14 9.37
CA ALA A 180 -13.23 -7.79 10.67
C ALA A 180 -13.39 -6.77 11.80
N GLU A 181 -14.20 -7.09 12.81
CA GLU A 181 -14.57 -6.14 13.89
C GLU A 181 -13.37 -5.48 14.59
N TRP A 182 -12.28 -6.22 14.77
CA TRP A 182 -11.06 -5.73 15.42
C TRP A 182 -10.38 -4.58 14.68
N THR A 183 -10.62 -4.39 13.38
CA THR A 183 -9.99 -3.28 12.64
C THR A 183 -10.51 -1.92 13.08
N ALA A 184 -11.70 -1.87 13.71
CA ALA A 184 -12.28 -0.65 14.26
C ALA A 184 -11.45 -0.04 15.41
N ASP A 185 -10.58 -0.83 16.05
CA ASP A 185 -9.70 -0.37 17.12
C ASP A 185 -8.44 0.36 16.59
N TYR A 186 -8.28 0.43 15.27
CA TYR A 186 -7.07 0.95 14.62
C TYR A 186 -7.39 2.05 13.60
N PRO A 187 -6.47 3.01 13.41
CA PRO A 187 -6.62 4.03 12.37
C PRO A 187 -6.62 3.39 10.97
N PRO A 188 -7.43 3.92 10.03
CA PRO A 188 -7.60 3.33 8.70
C PRO A 188 -6.33 3.35 7.84
N GLU A 189 -5.37 4.22 8.16
CA GLU A 189 -4.04 4.29 7.54
C GLU A 189 -3.22 3.01 7.73
N ARG A 190 -3.63 2.12 8.64
CA ARG A 190 -3.00 0.80 8.84
C ARG A 190 -3.47 -0.26 7.86
N PHE A 191 -4.50 -0.01 7.06
CA PHE A 191 -5.13 -1.04 6.23
C PHE A 191 -5.05 -0.70 4.74
N CYS A 192 -4.63 -1.71 3.97
CA CYS A 192 -4.46 -1.63 2.53
C CYS A 192 -5.31 -2.70 1.82
N HIS A 193 -6.08 -2.28 0.80
CA HIS A 193 -6.84 -3.19 -0.06
C HIS A 193 -6.31 -3.16 -1.50
N VAL A 194 -5.96 -4.32 -2.03
CA VAL A 194 -5.49 -4.49 -3.40
C VAL A 194 -6.51 -5.34 -4.16
N VAL A 195 -7.14 -4.79 -5.19
CA VAL A 195 -8.27 -5.44 -5.87
C VAL A 195 -8.07 -5.43 -7.37
N HIS A 196 -8.19 -6.61 -7.98
CA HIS A 196 -8.10 -6.77 -9.42
C HIS A 196 -9.45 -7.09 -10.06
N GLY A 197 -9.55 -6.93 -11.37
CA GLY A 197 -10.77 -7.14 -12.13
C GLY A 197 -11.88 -6.13 -11.81
N VAL A 198 -11.55 -4.95 -11.28
CA VAL A 198 -12.52 -3.89 -11.00
C VAL A 198 -12.94 -3.26 -12.32
N PRO A 199 -14.21 -3.37 -12.76
CA PRO A 199 -14.64 -2.68 -13.96
C PRO A 199 -14.69 -1.17 -13.70
N ARG A 200 -14.37 -0.36 -14.71
CA ARG A 200 -14.33 1.11 -14.59
C ARG A 200 -15.56 1.73 -13.92
N GLY A 201 -16.75 1.23 -14.28
CA GLY A 201 -18.03 1.71 -13.72
C GLY A 201 -18.25 1.42 -12.23
N HIS A 202 -17.44 0.55 -11.62
CA HIS A 202 -17.54 0.18 -10.20
C HIS A 202 -16.48 0.84 -9.32
N LEU A 203 -15.68 1.78 -9.85
CA LEU A 203 -14.61 2.41 -9.08
C LEU A 203 -15.12 3.17 -7.83
N ASP A 204 -16.25 3.88 -7.92
CA ASP A 204 -16.85 4.56 -6.75
C ASP A 204 -17.36 3.56 -5.70
N GLU A 205 -17.89 2.43 -6.17
CA GLU A 205 -18.35 1.36 -5.30
C GLU A 205 -17.16 0.73 -4.54
N ALA A 206 -16.07 0.44 -5.25
CA ALA A 206 -14.85 -0.10 -4.66
C ALA A 206 -14.23 0.85 -3.62
N LEU A 207 -14.17 2.15 -3.92
CA LEU A 207 -13.71 3.19 -2.99
C LEU A 207 -14.62 3.29 -1.75
N ARG A 208 -15.93 3.21 -1.93
CA ARG A 208 -16.89 3.21 -0.82
C ARG A 208 -16.71 1.98 0.08
N ILE A 209 -16.50 0.79 -0.50
CA ILE A 209 -16.20 -0.43 0.25
C ILE A 209 -14.92 -0.25 1.06
N ALA A 210 -13.83 0.24 0.45
CA ALA A 210 -12.57 0.46 1.15
C ALA A 210 -12.75 1.38 2.36
N ARG A 211 -13.43 2.52 2.17
CA ARG A 211 -13.73 3.45 3.27
C ARG A 211 -14.57 2.82 4.37
N TRP A 212 -15.62 2.08 4.02
CA TRP A 212 -16.49 1.40 5.00
C TRP A 212 -15.78 0.32 5.80
N GLN A 213 -14.82 -0.37 5.17
CA GLN A 213 -14.01 -1.39 5.83
C GLN A 213 -12.77 -0.81 6.53
N GLY A 214 -12.59 0.51 6.49
CA GLY A 214 -11.51 1.21 7.18
C GLY A 214 -10.15 1.12 6.48
N ALA A 215 -10.08 0.89 5.16
CA ALA A 215 -8.82 0.94 4.41
C ALA A 215 -8.57 2.33 3.81
N ALA A 216 -7.49 2.98 4.25
CA ALA A 216 -7.05 4.25 3.67
C ALA A 216 -6.08 4.07 2.50
N THR A 217 -5.43 2.91 2.36
CA THR A 217 -4.53 2.64 1.22
C THR A 217 -5.19 1.67 0.25
N ILE A 218 -5.21 1.99 -1.04
CA ILE A 218 -5.84 1.12 -2.05
C ILE A 218 -4.97 0.95 -3.28
N TYR A 219 -5.24 -0.13 -4.02
CA TYR A 219 -4.84 -0.26 -5.42
C TYR A 219 -5.88 -1.06 -6.18
N PHE A 220 -6.53 -0.43 -7.16
CA PHE A 220 -7.57 -1.06 -7.97
C PHE A 220 -7.15 -1.14 -9.42
N THR A 221 -7.41 -2.27 -10.06
CA THR A 221 -7.07 -2.48 -11.48
C THR A 221 -8.16 -3.25 -12.21
N ASP A 222 -8.33 -2.96 -13.51
CA ASP A 222 -9.19 -3.73 -14.42
C ASP A 222 -8.55 -5.03 -14.91
N ARG A 223 -7.24 -5.19 -14.70
CA ARG A 223 -6.52 -6.41 -15.04
C ARG A 223 -7.03 -7.58 -14.22
N THR A 224 -6.99 -8.77 -14.79
CA THR A 224 -7.43 -10.00 -14.12
C THR A 224 -6.25 -10.96 -14.03
N ASP A 225 -6.31 -11.84 -13.03
CA ASP A 225 -5.31 -12.89 -12.82
C ASP A 225 -5.50 -14.08 -13.77
N GLY A 226 -6.59 -14.10 -14.56
CA GLY A 226 -6.93 -15.20 -15.46
C GLY A 226 -7.08 -16.54 -14.75
N GLY A 227 -7.50 -16.55 -13.48
CA GLY A 227 -7.52 -17.75 -12.63
C GLY A 227 -6.11 -18.20 -12.24
N GLY A 228 -5.28 -17.26 -11.77
CA GLY A 228 -3.88 -17.48 -11.36
C GLY A 228 -2.87 -17.69 -12.50
N ARG A 229 -3.20 -17.36 -13.74
CA ARG A 229 -2.33 -17.53 -14.92
C ARG A 229 -1.55 -16.27 -15.29
N ALA A 230 -1.99 -15.12 -14.81
CA ALA A 230 -1.37 -13.83 -15.04
C ALA A 230 -1.24 -13.11 -13.69
N ASP A 231 -0.23 -12.25 -13.59
CA ASP A 231 -0.14 -11.30 -12.48
C ASP A 231 -0.98 -10.06 -12.84
N PRO A 232 -2.12 -9.81 -12.16
CA PRO A 232 -2.96 -8.64 -12.46
C PRO A 232 -2.27 -7.33 -12.08
N TRP A 233 -1.20 -7.37 -11.29
CA TRP A 233 -0.51 -6.19 -10.81
C TRP A 233 0.49 -5.67 -11.82
N GLU A 234 1.03 -6.51 -12.72
CA GLU A 234 2.12 -6.18 -13.65
C GLU A 234 1.87 -4.96 -14.55
N THR A 235 0.61 -4.59 -14.78
CA THR A 235 0.24 -3.48 -15.67
C THR A 235 -0.64 -2.46 -14.98
N MET A 236 -0.35 -1.19 -15.25
CA MET A 236 -1.14 -0.05 -14.81
C MET A 236 -2.63 -0.15 -15.22
N PRO A 237 -3.58 0.27 -14.37
CA PRO A 237 -5.00 0.24 -14.67
C PRO A 237 -5.32 1.10 -15.90
N GLY A 238 -6.26 0.66 -16.73
CA GLY A 238 -6.70 1.41 -17.92
C GLY A 238 -7.34 2.77 -17.62
N TYR A 239 -7.69 3.03 -16.35
CA TYR A 239 -8.30 4.26 -15.86
C TYR A 239 -7.46 4.90 -14.72
N TRP A 240 -6.12 4.80 -14.81
CA TRP A 240 -5.19 5.34 -13.80
C TRP A 240 -5.46 6.80 -13.41
N ASP A 241 -5.63 7.69 -14.38
CA ASP A 241 -5.90 9.11 -14.10
C ASP A 241 -7.19 9.33 -13.31
N GLU A 242 -8.18 8.47 -13.51
CA GLU A 242 -9.45 8.53 -12.79
C GLU A 242 -9.30 8.07 -11.33
N ILE A 243 -8.48 7.04 -11.08
CA ILE A 243 -8.08 6.64 -9.73
C ILE A 243 -7.34 7.80 -9.04
N VAL A 244 -6.31 8.34 -9.69
CA VAL A 244 -5.48 9.44 -9.14
C VAL A 244 -6.33 10.66 -8.82
N SER A 245 -7.26 11.05 -9.70
CA SER A 245 -8.18 12.17 -9.48
C SER A 245 -9.07 11.97 -8.25
N ARG A 246 -9.68 10.78 -8.11
CA ARG A 246 -10.61 10.47 -7.01
C ARG A 246 -9.91 10.29 -5.66
N VAL A 247 -8.66 9.85 -5.66
CA VAL A 247 -7.84 9.68 -4.44
C VAL A 247 -7.15 11.00 -4.04
N GLY A 248 -6.71 11.79 -5.03
CA GLY A 248 -6.01 13.07 -4.81
C GLY A 248 -6.95 14.21 -4.38
N THR A 249 -8.21 14.17 -4.79
CA THR A 249 -9.25 15.02 -4.22
C THR A 249 -9.72 14.35 -2.92
N GLY A 250 -9.23 14.82 -1.77
CA GLY A 250 -9.85 14.46 -0.50
C GLY A 250 -11.33 14.83 -0.62
N VAL A 251 -12.20 13.82 -0.74
CA VAL A 251 -13.63 14.03 -0.97
C VAL A 251 -14.16 14.78 0.25
N SER A 252 -14.24 16.09 0.11
CA SER A 252 -15.00 16.95 1.01
C SER A 252 -16.45 16.70 0.62
N GLU A 253 -17.17 15.95 1.45
CA GLU A 253 -18.62 16.03 1.49
C GLU A 253 -19.05 17.43 1.95
#